data_AF-A0A9N9JHL1-F1
#
_entry.id   AF-A0A9N9JHL1-F1
#
_cell.length_a   1.000
_cell.length_b   1.000
_cell.length_c   1.000
_cell.angle_alpha   90.00
_cell.angle_beta   90.00
_cell.angle_gamma   90.00
#
_symmetry.space_group_name_H-M   'P 1'
#
loop_
_entity.id
_entity.type
_entity.pdbx_description
1 polymer ?
#
loop_
_entity_poly.entity_id
_entity_poly.type
_entity_poly.pdbx_seq_one_letter_code
_entity_poly.pdbx_strand_id
1 'polypeptide(L)'
;YVTIEMFSMSLNEKTKLKGLLEIISSAAEFETIPIRHHEDGVLKKIYDYLPVKLGSPKFNSPHIKTNVLLQAHFSRYDLDKVPDLKSDQIIVLGKVIPLIQAIVDVISSNGWLNTALAAMELSQMCVQAIWNRDSPLKQIPYFEQEHLDRCKERGIESVADVGLLEDDEREDILRMDKEKKKAKRNAIAKFINRYPDIDVKYGVRDEDELVAGSQGVLDVKLTREDYEDDVGPVYAPRFPHKKDEGWWIVF
;
A
#
# COMPACT_ATOMS: atom_id res chain seq x y z
N TYR A 1 -15.66 18.04 4.46
CA TYR A 1 -15.30 19.28 5.18
C TYR A 1 -14.65 18.93 6.52
N VAL A 2 -15.37 18.31 7.46
CA VAL A 2 -14.84 17.93 8.80
C VAL A 2 -13.54 17.12 8.75
N THR A 3 -13.47 16.06 7.93
CA THR A 3 -12.27 15.22 7.83
C THR A 3 -11.04 15.99 7.32
N ILE A 4 -11.21 16.87 6.33
CA ILE A 4 -10.10 17.66 5.76
C ILE A 4 -9.58 18.68 6.77
N GLU A 5 -10.48 19.33 7.51
CA GLU A 5 -10.11 20.23 8.60
C GLU A 5 -9.32 19.49 9.69
N MET A 6 -9.77 18.29 10.07
CA MET A 6 -9.05 17.44 11.03
C MET A 6 -7.66 17.05 10.52
N PHE A 7 -7.51 16.72 9.24
CA PHE A 7 -6.21 16.44 8.62
C PHE A 7 -5.30 17.66 8.70
N SER A 8 -5.79 18.84 8.33
CA SER A 8 -5.01 20.08 8.37
C SER A 8 -4.53 20.44 9.79
N MET A 9 -5.30 20.12 10.83
CA MET A 9 -4.92 20.40 12.22
C MET A 9 -3.99 19.35 12.82
N SER A 10 -4.03 18.10 12.32
CA SER A 10 -3.32 16.97 12.92
C SER A 10 -2.00 16.63 12.22
N LEU A 11 -1.89 16.91 10.92
CA LEU A 11 -0.69 16.67 10.13
C LEU A 11 0.39 17.71 10.44
N ASN A 12 1.65 17.27 10.49
CA ASN A 12 2.82 18.12 10.58
C ASN A 12 4.01 17.48 9.83
N GLU A 13 5.10 18.23 9.72
CA GLU A 13 6.34 17.81 9.03
C GLU A 13 6.96 16.52 9.60
N LYS A 14 6.69 16.21 10.88
CA LYS A 14 7.24 15.03 11.57
C LYS A 14 6.26 13.86 11.60
N THR A 15 5.08 13.98 11.00
CA THR A 15 4.11 12.89 10.96
C THR A 15 4.68 11.73 10.15
N LYS A 16 4.80 10.57 10.78
CA LYS A 16 5.26 9.31 10.16
C LYS A 16 4.10 8.32 10.06
N LEU A 17 4.37 7.11 9.56
CA LEU A 17 3.39 6.04 9.41
C LEU A 17 2.45 5.84 10.61
N LYS A 18 2.99 5.81 11.85
CA LYS A 18 2.14 5.69 13.06
C LYS A 18 1.12 6.83 13.17
N GLY A 19 1.58 8.08 13.01
CA GLY A 19 0.69 9.24 13.04
C GLY A 19 -0.28 9.26 11.87
N LEU A 20 0.17 8.88 10.66
CA LEU A 20 -0.72 8.75 9.50
C LEU A 20 -1.84 7.74 9.74
N LEU A 21 -1.53 6.58 10.35
CA LEU A 21 -2.53 5.57 10.71
C LEU A 21 -3.52 6.07 11.76
N GLU A 22 -3.05 6.79 12.77
CA GLU A 22 -3.89 7.42 13.78
C GLU A 22 -4.83 8.45 13.14
N ILE A 23 -4.29 9.37 12.34
CA ILE A 23 -5.03 10.44 11.68
C ILE A 23 -6.06 9.86 10.71
N ILE A 24 -5.67 8.97 9.80
CA ILE A 24 -6.60 8.42 8.81
C ILE A 24 -7.73 7.62 9.45
N SER A 25 -7.42 6.82 10.48
CA SER A 25 -8.45 6.04 11.19
C SER A 25 -9.44 6.91 11.97
N SER A 26 -9.07 8.17 12.25
CA SER A 26 -9.90 9.17 12.93
C SER A 26 -10.81 9.94 11.98
N ALA A 27 -10.81 9.64 10.68
CA ALA A 27 -11.67 10.28 9.70
C ALA A 27 -13.17 10.05 9.99
N ALA A 28 -14.00 11.07 9.73
CA ALA A 28 -15.44 11.03 10.02
C ALA A 28 -16.16 9.93 9.21
N GLU A 29 -15.63 9.58 8.04
CA GLU A 29 -16.12 8.51 7.17
C GLU A 29 -16.12 7.14 7.85
N PHE A 30 -15.30 6.97 8.90
CA PHE A 30 -15.17 5.75 9.69
C PHE A 30 -15.99 5.76 10.99
N GLU A 31 -16.62 6.87 11.38
CA GLU A 31 -17.53 6.90 12.54
C GLU A 31 -18.72 5.94 12.36
N THR A 32 -19.09 5.67 11.11
CA THR A 32 -20.16 4.75 10.73
C THR A 32 -19.81 3.27 10.86
N ILE A 33 -18.55 2.92 11.15
CA ILE A 33 -18.15 1.51 11.35
C ILE A 33 -18.83 0.98 12.62
N PRO A 34 -19.59 -0.13 12.53
CA PRO A 34 -20.37 -0.62 13.67
C PRO A 34 -19.46 -1.11 14.80
N ILE A 35 -19.87 -0.86 16.04
CA ILE A 35 -19.27 -1.47 17.23
C ILE A 35 -20.28 -2.46 17.78
N ARG A 36 -19.99 -3.76 17.66
CA ARG A 36 -20.89 -4.82 18.13
C ARG A 36 -20.52 -5.24 19.56
N HIS A 37 -21.50 -5.77 20.29
CA HIS A 37 -21.27 -6.29 21.64
C HIS A 37 -20.19 -7.38 21.63
N HIS A 38 -19.29 -7.35 22.62
CA HIS A 38 -18.20 -8.32 22.81
C HIS A 38 -17.10 -8.34 21.72
N GLU A 39 -17.06 -7.36 20.80
CA GLU A 39 -15.95 -7.22 19.85
C GLU A 39 -14.67 -6.70 20.50
N ASP A 40 -14.77 -6.00 21.63
CA ASP A 40 -13.65 -5.35 22.33
C ASP A 40 -12.54 -6.35 22.72
N GLY A 41 -12.93 -7.51 23.24
CA GLY A 41 -11.98 -8.58 23.58
C GLY A 41 -11.29 -9.18 22.37
N VAL A 42 -11.99 -9.28 21.23
CA VAL A 42 -11.43 -9.80 19.97
C VAL A 42 -10.48 -8.77 19.35
N LEU A 43 -10.91 -7.51 19.27
CA LEU A 43 -10.09 -6.40 18.76
C LEU A 43 -8.82 -6.23 19.57
N LYS A 44 -8.89 -6.35 20.90
CA LYS A 44 -7.72 -6.33 21.78
C LYS A 44 -6.75 -7.47 21.46
N LYS A 45 -7.24 -8.70 21.33
CA LYS A 45 -6.41 -9.86 20.96
C LYS A 45 -5.70 -9.65 19.63
N ILE A 46 -6.41 -9.19 18.60
CA ILE A 46 -5.81 -8.88 17.30
C ILE A 46 -4.74 -7.81 17.47
N TYR A 47 -5.11 -6.71 18.14
CA TYR A 47 -4.23 -5.57 18.40
C TYR A 47 -2.95 -5.95 19.12
N ASP A 48 -2.95 -6.92 20.03
CA ASP A 48 -1.75 -7.39 20.73
C ASP A 48 -0.68 -7.96 19.77
N TYR A 49 -1.07 -8.53 18.63
CA TYR A 49 -0.14 -8.99 17.58
C TYR A 49 0.30 -7.90 16.59
N LEU A 50 -0.40 -6.75 16.55
CA LEU A 50 -0.13 -5.71 15.57
C LEU A 50 1.10 -4.86 15.96
N PRO A 51 1.89 -4.38 14.99
CA PRO A 51 3.17 -3.75 15.28
C PRO A 51 3.06 -2.29 15.75
N VAL A 52 2.02 -1.55 15.36
CA VAL A 52 1.86 -0.15 15.75
C VAL A 52 0.94 -0.06 16.95
N LYS A 53 1.51 0.27 18.11
CA LYS A 53 0.76 0.49 19.34
C LYS A 53 0.42 1.97 19.54
N LEU A 54 -0.85 2.23 19.78
CA LEU A 54 -1.48 3.47 20.25
C LEU A 54 -1.33 3.58 21.79
N GLY A 55 -1.30 4.81 22.29
CA GLY A 55 -1.05 5.08 23.72
C GLY A 55 -2.15 4.58 24.66
N SER A 56 -3.42 4.79 24.32
CA SER A 56 -4.57 4.42 25.16
C SER A 56 -5.77 3.97 24.32
N PRO A 57 -5.69 2.78 23.67
CA PRO A 57 -6.73 2.33 22.75
C PRO A 57 -8.03 2.01 23.49
N LYS A 58 -9.12 2.64 23.03
CA LYS A 58 -10.49 2.34 23.45
C LYS A 58 -11.15 1.42 22.42
N PHE A 59 -11.19 0.12 22.68
CA PHE A 59 -11.68 -0.89 21.71
C PHE A 59 -13.19 -0.83 21.42
N ASN A 60 -13.92 0.04 22.10
CA ASN A 60 -15.31 0.39 21.79
C ASN A 60 -15.43 1.62 20.86
N SER A 61 -14.32 2.14 20.31
CA SER A 61 -14.29 3.26 19.38
C SER A 61 -14.19 2.77 17.92
N PRO A 62 -15.00 3.33 17.00
CA PRO A 62 -14.91 3.01 15.58
C PRO A 62 -13.55 3.36 14.96
N HIS A 63 -12.89 4.42 15.45
CA HIS A 63 -11.55 4.82 14.98
C HIS A 63 -10.48 3.79 15.36
N ILE A 64 -10.52 3.31 16.60
CA ILE A 64 -9.60 2.26 17.07
C ILE A 64 -9.85 0.96 16.32
N LYS A 65 -11.12 0.59 16.12
CA LYS A 65 -11.48 -0.57 15.30
C LYS A 65 -10.93 -0.44 13.87
N THR A 66 -11.13 0.71 13.24
CA THR A 66 -10.60 0.99 11.88
C THR A 66 -9.09 0.87 11.83
N ASN A 67 -8.38 1.44 12.81
CA ASN A 67 -6.93 1.34 12.91
C ASN A 67 -6.48 -0.12 13.02
N VAL A 68 -7.10 -0.91 13.91
CA VAL A 68 -6.85 -2.34 14.06
C VAL A 68 -7.08 -3.10 12.74
N LEU A 69 -8.18 -2.82 12.04
CA LEU A 69 -8.52 -3.49 10.79
C LEU A 69 -7.53 -3.15 9.66
N LEU A 70 -7.06 -1.91 9.56
CA LEU A 70 -6.00 -1.53 8.61
C LEU A 70 -4.69 -2.25 8.91
N GLN A 71 -4.25 -2.24 10.17
CA GLN A 71 -3.03 -2.94 10.57
C GLN A 71 -3.13 -4.46 10.40
N ALA A 72 -4.30 -5.04 10.67
CA ALA A 72 -4.58 -6.45 10.42
C ALA A 72 -4.48 -6.79 8.93
N HIS A 73 -4.94 -5.90 8.05
CA HIS A 73 -4.81 -6.03 6.60
C HIS A 73 -3.34 -6.08 6.15
N PHE A 74 -2.52 -5.11 6.57
CA PHE A 74 -1.09 -5.08 6.23
C PHE A 74 -0.33 -6.29 6.79
N SER A 75 -0.75 -6.76 7.97
CA SER A 75 -0.17 -7.94 8.61
C SER A 75 -0.68 -9.26 8.02
N ARG A 76 -1.65 -9.21 7.09
CA ARG A 76 -2.37 -10.37 6.54
C ARG A 76 -2.94 -11.28 7.64
N TYR A 77 -3.39 -10.67 8.74
CA TYR A 77 -4.01 -11.39 9.84
C TYR A 77 -5.30 -12.05 9.34
N ASP A 78 -5.47 -13.34 9.63
CA ASP A 78 -6.61 -14.11 9.18
C ASP A 78 -7.89 -13.73 9.95
N LEU A 79 -8.81 -13.06 9.25
CA LEU A 79 -10.12 -12.67 9.77
C LEU A 79 -11.24 -13.61 9.31
N ASP A 80 -10.95 -14.74 8.63
CA ASP A 80 -11.98 -15.67 8.13
C ASP A 80 -12.82 -16.26 9.26
N LYS A 81 -12.24 -16.38 10.46
CA LYS A 81 -12.93 -16.85 11.67
C LYS A 81 -13.77 -15.77 12.36
N VAL A 82 -13.70 -14.51 11.91
CA VAL A 82 -14.48 -13.39 12.46
C VAL A 82 -15.14 -12.61 11.31
N PRO A 83 -16.19 -13.18 10.67
CA PRO A 83 -16.75 -12.65 9.42
C PRO A 83 -17.23 -11.20 9.48
N ASP A 84 -17.75 -10.78 10.65
CA ASP A 84 -18.17 -9.40 10.89
C ASP A 84 -17.01 -8.41 10.72
N LEU A 85 -15.86 -8.70 11.35
CA LEU A 85 -14.66 -7.85 11.23
C LEU A 85 -14.08 -7.87 9.82
N LYS A 86 -14.14 -9.01 9.12
CA LYS A 86 -13.74 -9.10 7.71
C LYS A 86 -14.63 -8.22 6.82
N SER A 87 -15.94 -8.23 7.05
CA SER A 87 -16.89 -7.40 6.33
C SER A 87 -16.63 -5.90 6.59
N ASP A 88 -16.37 -5.54 7.85
CA ASP A 88 -16.04 -4.16 8.20
C ASP A 88 -14.69 -3.72 7.58
N GLN A 89 -13.70 -4.61 7.51
CA GLN A 89 -12.41 -4.33 6.86
C GLN A 89 -12.59 -4.01 5.38
N ILE A 90 -13.51 -4.71 4.68
CA ILE A 90 -13.83 -4.41 3.28
C ILE A 90 -14.41 -3.01 3.10
N ILE A 91 -15.27 -2.58 4.03
CA ILE A 91 -15.84 -1.21 4.04
C ILE A 91 -14.72 -0.19 4.29
N VAL A 92 -13.82 -0.46 5.24
CA VAL A 92 -12.69 0.41 5.55
C VAL A 92 -11.78 0.59 4.33
N LEU A 93 -11.40 -0.53 3.68
CA LEU A 93 -10.56 -0.51 2.48
C LEU A 93 -11.21 0.19 1.28
N GLY A 94 -12.55 0.17 1.20
CA GLY A 94 -13.29 0.90 0.16
C GLY A 94 -13.28 2.42 0.32
N LYS A 95 -13.01 2.92 1.53
CA LYS A 95 -13.00 4.35 1.83
C LYS A 95 -11.59 4.92 2.03
N VAL A 96 -10.59 4.09 2.31
CA VAL A 96 -9.26 4.55 2.74
C VAL A 96 -8.47 5.28 1.64
N ILE A 97 -8.54 4.84 0.39
CA ILE A 97 -7.67 5.37 -0.67
C ILE A 97 -7.94 6.87 -0.97
N PRO A 98 -9.20 7.32 -1.17
CA PRO A 98 -9.48 8.75 -1.33
C PRO A 98 -9.05 9.61 -0.13
N LEU A 99 -9.11 9.06 1.08
CA LEU A 99 -8.66 9.74 2.30
C LEU A 99 -7.13 9.91 2.31
N ILE A 100 -6.38 8.89 1.87
CA ILE A 100 -4.92 9.00 1.71
C ILE A 100 -4.56 10.06 0.67
N GLN A 101 -5.27 10.09 -0.46
CA GLN A 101 -5.07 11.11 -1.50
C GLN A 101 -5.30 12.52 -0.94
N ALA A 102 -6.39 12.73 -0.20
CA ALA A 102 -6.65 13.99 0.47
C ALA A 102 -5.57 14.37 1.51
N ILE A 103 -5.01 13.40 2.23
CA ILE A 103 -3.85 13.62 3.11
C ILE A 103 -2.64 14.11 2.30
N VAL A 104 -2.35 13.47 1.16
CA VAL A 104 -1.24 13.88 0.27
C VAL A 104 -1.43 15.31 -0.23
N ASP A 105 -2.65 15.71 -0.60
CA ASP A 105 -2.96 17.07 -1.09
C ASP A 105 -2.79 18.14 0.01
N VAL A 106 -3.19 17.82 1.24
CA VAL A 106 -2.97 18.71 2.40
C VAL A 106 -1.48 18.84 2.71
N ILE A 107 -0.73 17.74 2.67
CA ILE A 107 0.71 17.75 2.96
C ILE A 107 1.50 18.51 1.88
N SER A 108 1.18 18.29 0.60
CA SER A 108 1.89 18.90 -0.53
C SER A 108 1.74 20.42 -0.52
N SER A 109 0.58 20.93 -0.11
CA SER A 109 0.33 22.37 0.10
C SER A 109 1.23 22.98 1.20
N ASN A 110 1.77 22.16 2.11
CA ASN A 110 2.66 22.60 3.19
C ASN A 110 4.15 22.30 2.93
N GLY A 111 4.49 21.62 1.83
CA GLY A 111 5.87 21.30 1.46
C GLY A 111 6.56 20.23 2.33
N TRP A 112 5.82 19.38 3.05
CA TRP A 112 6.43 18.32 3.89
C TRP A 112 6.68 17.03 3.10
N LEU A 113 7.78 17.00 2.33
CA LEU A 113 8.12 15.90 1.42
C LEU A 113 8.10 14.52 2.09
N ASN A 114 8.80 14.34 3.22
CA ASN A 114 8.88 13.05 3.90
C ASN A 114 7.52 12.52 4.36
N THR A 115 6.64 13.40 4.83
CA THR A 115 5.28 13.05 5.23
C THR A 115 4.44 12.67 4.02
N ALA A 116 4.61 13.36 2.89
CA ALA A 116 3.91 13.05 1.64
C ALA A 116 4.31 11.67 1.10
N LEU A 117 5.60 11.37 1.06
CA LEU A 117 6.12 10.06 0.65
C LEU A 117 5.57 8.93 1.55
N ALA A 118 5.56 9.14 2.87
CA ALA A 118 4.99 8.16 3.80
C ALA A 118 3.48 7.93 3.59
N ALA A 119 2.74 8.97 3.17
CA ALA A 119 1.32 8.83 2.82
C ALA A 119 1.14 8.07 1.49
N MET A 120 2.00 8.32 0.49
CA MET A 120 2.01 7.57 -0.77
C MET A 120 2.34 6.09 -0.54
N GLU A 121 3.33 5.78 0.31
CA GLU A 121 3.63 4.40 0.74
C GLU A 121 2.42 3.76 1.44
N LEU A 122 1.72 4.49 2.31
CA LEU A 122 0.51 3.98 2.97
C LEU A 122 -0.60 3.62 1.97
N SER A 123 -0.71 4.34 0.85
CA SER A 123 -1.63 3.99 -0.24
C SER A 123 -1.26 2.63 -0.83
N GLN A 124 0.02 2.42 -1.13
CA GLN A 124 0.53 1.16 -1.67
C GLN A 124 0.34 0.00 -0.68
N MET A 125 0.59 0.24 0.62
CA MET A 125 0.35 -0.73 1.70
C MET A 125 -1.12 -1.18 1.76
N CYS A 126 -2.07 -0.24 1.59
CA CYS A 126 -3.51 -0.55 1.51
C CYS A 126 -3.87 -1.43 0.32
N VAL A 127 -3.30 -1.16 -0.85
CA VAL A 127 -3.58 -1.93 -2.07
C VAL A 127 -2.94 -3.33 -1.99
N GLN A 128 -1.69 -3.43 -1.56
CA GLN A 128 -0.92 -4.68 -1.63
C GLN A 128 -0.96 -5.53 -0.35
N ALA A 129 -1.58 -5.01 0.71
CA ALA A 129 -1.74 -5.70 2.00
C ALA A 129 -0.40 -6.16 2.59
N ILE A 130 0.57 -5.24 2.65
CA ILE A 130 1.90 -5.45 3.23
C ILE A 130 2.33 -4.21 4.00
N TRP A 131 3.31 -4.37 4.90
CA TRP A 131 3.96 -3.24 5.56
C TRP A 131 5.07 -2.65 4.67
N ASN A 132 5.39 -1.37 4.86
CA ASN A 132 6.49 -0.71 4.14
C ASN A 132 7.89 -1.31 4.43
N ARG A 133 8.02 -2.09 5.50
CA ARG A 133 9.24 -2.82 5.87
C ARG A 133 9.27 -4.28 5.37
N ASP A 134 8.16 -4.77 4.83
CA ASP A 134 8.10 -6.12 4.30
C ASP A 134 8.84 -6.17 2.96
N SER A 135 9.34 -7.35 2.57
CA SER A 135 9.91 -7.54 1.23
C SER A 135 8.87 -7.20 0.14
N PRO A 136 9.22 -6.42 -0.89
CA PRO A 136 8.35 -6.15 -2.03
C PRO A 136 7.85 -7.43 -2.72
N LEU A 137 8.65 -8.51 -2.68
CA LEU A 137 8.31 -9.81 -3.25
C LEU A 137 7.06 -10.45 -2.61
N LYS A 138 6.68 -10.02 -1.41
CA LYS A 138 5.45 -10.47 -0.73
C LYS A 138 4.17 -10.07 -1.47
N GLN A 139 4.26 -9.12 -2.41
CA GLN A 139 3.18 -8.76 -3.33
C GLN A 139 2.87 -9.89 -4.33
N ILE A 140 3.89 -10.67 -4.70
CA ILE A 140 3.77 -11.76 -5.67
C ILE A 140 2.87 -12.87 -5.07
N PRO A 141 1.87 -13.36 -5.81
CA PRO A 141 1.03 -14.46 -5.35
C PRO A 141 1.83 -15.68 -4.93
N TYR A 142 1.42 -16.31 -3.82
CA TYR A 142 2.02 -17.54 -3.29
C TYR A 142 3.47 -17.42 -2.80
N PHE A 143 4.04 -16.22 -2.73
CA PHE A 143 5.32 -16.00 -2.06
C PHE A 143 5.11 -16.03 -0.54
N GLU A 144 5.56 -17.12 0.07
CA GLU A 144 5.64 -17.32 1.52
C GLU A 144 7.05 -17.07 2.03
N GLN A 145 7.25 -17.07 3.35
CA GLN A 145 8.53 -16.72 3.98
C GLN A 145 9.70 -17.56 3.43
N GLU A 146 9.50 -18.87 3.24
CA GLU A 146 10.52 -19.77 2.69
C GLU A 146 10.99 -19.40 1.27
N HIS A 147 10.14 -18.73 0.48
CA HIS A 147 10.47 -18.26 -0.86
C HIS A 147 11.27 -16.96 -0.78
N LEU A 148 10.87 -16.06 0.14
CA LEU A 148 11.58 -14.81 0.41
C LEU A 148 13.01 -15.07 0.89
N ASP A 149 13.19 -16.06 1.77
CA ASP A 149 14.51 -16.44 2.29
C ASP A 149 15.43 -16.94 1.15
N ARG A 150 14.90 -17.79 0.26
CA ARG A 150 15.61 -18.27 -0.94
C ARG A 150 15.94 -17.16 -1.94
N CYS A 151 15.02 -16.21 -2.16
CA CYS A 151 15.28 -15.04 -2.98
C CYS A 151 16.42 -14.21 -2.40
N LYS A 152 16.39 -13.97 -1.08
CA LYS A 152 17.42 -13.21 -0.38
C LYS A 152 18.80 -13.86 -0.48
N GLU A 153 18.89 -15.18 -0.36
CA GLU A 153 20.15 -15.94 -0.53
C GLU A 153 20.77 -15.77 -1.93
N ARG A 154 19.96 -15.42 -2.94
CA ARG A 154 20.38 -15.18 -4.32
C ARG A 154 20.52 -13.71 -4.70
N GLY A 155 20.31 -12.79 -3.75
CA GLY A 155 20.33 -11.35 -4.01
C GLY A 155 19.13 -10.84 -4.82
N ILE A 156 18.00 -11.56 -4.80
CA ILE A 156 16.76 -11.16 -5.46
C ILE A 156 15.93 -10.38 -4.45
N GLU A 157 15.76 -9.07 -4.67
CA GLU A 157 15.13 -8.16 -3.71
C GLU A 157 13.91 -7.44 -4.29
N SER A 158 13.77 -7.38 -5.62
CA SER A 158 12.72 -6.65 -6.33
C SER A 158 11.85 -7.54 -7.23
N VAL A 159 10.64 -7.07 -7.54
CA VAL A 159 9.75 -7.78 -8.49
C VAL A 159 10.36 -7.82 -9.88
N ALA A 160 11.12 -6.80 -10.27
CA ALA A 160 11.84 -6.75 -11.55
C ALA A 160 12.89 -7.88 -11.61
N ASP A 161 13.64 -8.10 -10.54
CA ASP A 161 14.62 -9.19 -10.46
C ASP A 161 13.96 -10.55 -10.71
N VAL A 162 12.77 -10.78 -10.16
CA VAL A 162 12.00 -12.02 -10.38
C VAL A 162 11.53 -12.16 -11.84
N GLY A 163 11.22 -11.03 -12.50
CA GLY A 163 10.89 -10.99 -13.91
C GLY A 163 12.05 -11.39 -14.83
N LEU A 164 13.29 -11.12 -14.40
CA LEU A 164 14.51 -11.44 -15.14
C LEU A 164 15.03 -12.87 -14.92
N LEU A 165 14.46 -13.61 -13.97
CA LEU A 165 14.87 -14.99 -13.71
C LEU A 165 14.54 -15.92 -14.88
N GLU A 166 15.47 -16.82 -15.16
CA GLU A 166 15.24 -17.94 -16.05
C GLU A 166 14.23 -18.93 -15.45
N ASP A 167 13.61 -19.75 -16.30
CA ASP A 167 12.54 -20.66 -15.88
C ASP A 167 13.00 -21.68 -14.83
N ASP A 168 14.22 -22.19 -14.95
CA ASP A 168 14.84 -23.15 -14.02
C ASP A 168 15.14 -22.53 -12.65
N GLU A 169 15.67 -21.31 -12.61
CA GLU A 169 15.88 -20.56 -11.37
C GLU A 169 14.56 -20.28 -10.66
N ARG A 170 13.55 -19.88 -11.42
CA ARG A 170 12.18 -19.67 -10.94
C ARG A 170 11.57 -20.98 -10.41
N GLU A 171 11.82 -22.12 -11.07
CA GLU A 171 11.37 -23.43 -10.58
C GLU A 171 11.98 -23.77 -9.22
N ASP A 172 13.28 -23.55 -9.04
CA ASP A 172 13.99 -23.91 -7.82
C ASP A 172 13.68 -22.98 -6.63
N ILE A 173 13.37 -21.71 -6.89
CA ILE A 173 12.87 -20.81 -5.85
C ILE A 173 11.47 -21.26 -5.41
N LEU A 174 10.57 -21.51 -6.36
CA LEU A 174 9.16 -21.74 -6.09
C LEU A 174 8.83 -23.15 -5.59
N ARG A 175 9.62 -24.17 -5.96
CA ARG A 175 9.45 -25.60 -5.61
C ARG A 175 7.99 -26.08 -5.50
N MET A 176 7.17 -25.72 -6.48
CA MET A 176 5.73 -25.93 -6.39
C MET A 176 5.33 -27.40 -6.56
N ASP A 177 4.35 -27.84 -5.77
CA ASP A 177 3.69 -29.14 -5.94
C ASP A 177 3.12 -29.31 -7.34
N LYS A 178 3.31 -30.50 -7.92
CA LYS A 178 2.92 -30.82 -9.30
C LYS A 178 1.46 -30.51 -9.62
N GLU A 179 0.54 -30.74 -8.69
CA GLU A 179 -0.90 -30.56 -8.90
C GLU A 179 -1.33 -29.10 -9.02
N LYS A 180 -0.66 -28.17 -8.31
CA LYS A 180 -1.01 -26.73 -8.30
C LYS A 180 -0.01 -25.85 -9.06
N LYS A 181 1.08 -26.44 -9.58
CA LYS A 181 2.17 -25.75 -10.29
C LYS A 181 1.67 -24.84 -11.40
N LYS A 182 0.79 -25.33 -12.29
CA LYS A 182 0.28 -24.54 -13.42
C LYS A 182 -0.53 -23.32 -12.98
N ALA A 183 -1.46 -23.48 -12.05
CA ALA A 183 -2.31 -22.38 -11.58
C ALA A 183 -1.49 -21.30 -10.85
N LYS A 184 -0.57 -21.73 -9.96
CA LYS A 184 0.30 -20.80 -9.24
C LYS A 184 1.23 -20.04 -10.19
N ARG A 185 1.82 -20.72 -11.18
CA ARG A 185 2.62 -20.07 -12.24
C ARG A 185 1.86 -19.01 -13.00
N ASN A 186 0.66 -19.34 -13.46
CA ASN A 186 -0.16 -18.41 -14.22
C ASN A 186 -0.48 -17.15 -13.40
N ALA A 187 -0.72 -17.28 -12.10
CA ALA A 187 -0.96 -16.13 -11.23
C ALA A 187 0.30 -15.27 -11.03
N ILE A 188 1.47 -15.89 -10.86
CA ILE A 188 2.75 -15.19 -10.72
C ILE A 188 3.10 -14.45 -12.02
N ALA A 189 3.03 -15.14 -13.17
CA ALA A 189 3.28 -14.54 -14.47
C ALA A 189 2.30 -13.38 -14.73
N LYS A 190 1.02 -13.56 -14.40
CA LYS A 190 0.02 -12.49 -14.50
C LYS A 190 0.35 -11.28 -13.61
N PHE A 191 0.90 -11.50 -12.41
CA PHE A 191 1.33 -10.41 -11.53
C PHE A 191 2.55 -9.69 -12.11
N ILE A 192 3.59 -10.42 -12.52
CA ILE A 192 4.83 -9.86 -13.07
C ILE A 192 4.55 -9.06 -14.34
N ASN A 193 3.81 -9.63 -15.29
CA ASN A 193 3.46 -8.94 -16.53
C ASN A 193 2.57 -7.71 -16.31
N ARG A 194 1.83 -7.66 -15.20
CA ARG A 194 1.01 -6.49 -14.84
C ARG A 194 1.79 -5.50 -13.97
N TYR A 195 2.96 -5.86 -13.47
CA TYR A 195 3.76 -4.97 -12.64
C TYR A 195 4.29 -3.82 -13.50
N PRO A 196 4.18 -2.56 -13.04
CA PRO A 196 4.52 -1.42 -13.89
C PRO A 196 6.01 -1.36 -14.18
N ASP A 197 6.34 -1.33 -15.48
CA ASP A 197 7.66 -0.99 -15.99
C ASP A 197 7.57 0.33 -16.76
N ILE A 198 8.17 1.38 -16.19
CA ILE A 198 8.01 2.75 -16.65
C ILE A 198 9.38 3.41 -16.77
N ASP A 199 9.71 3.79 -17.99
CA ASP A 199 10.83 4.66 -18.31
C ASP A 199 10.47 6.12 -18.02
N VAL A 200 11.29 6.79 -17.22
CA VAL A 200 11.09 8.17 -16.80
C VAL A 200 12.19 9.03 -17.41
N LYS A 201 11.82 9.93 -18.31
CA LYS A 201 12.70 10.95 -18.88
C LYS A 201 12.30 12.31 -18.36
N TYR A 202 13.27 13.10 -17.92
CA TYR A 202 13.01 14.47 -17.46
C TYR A 202 14.08 15.44 -17.97
N GLY A 203 13.70 16.71 -18.11
CA GLY A 203 14.61 17.78 -18.49
C GLY A 203 14.08 19.14 -18.03
N VAL A 204 14.99 20.04 -17.66
CA VAL A 204 14.65 21.41 -17.32
C VAL A 204 14.68 22.23 -18.60
N ARG A 205 13.59 22.95 -18.88
CA ARG A 205 13.51 23.80 -20.06
C ARG A 205 14.38 25.05 -19.86
N ASP A 206 15.16 25.39 -20.89
CA ASP A 206 16.03 26.57 -20.94
C ASP A 206 16.96 26.68 -19.71
N GLU A 207 17.56 25.55 -19.31
CA GLU A 207 18.36 25.42 -18.08
C GLU A 207 19.48 26.47 -17.96
N ASP A 208 20.16 26.77 -19.07
CA ASP A 208 21.25 27.75 -19.14
C ASP A 208 20.77 29.21 -18.97
N GLU A 209 19.47 29.47 -19.16
CA GLU A 209 18.87 30.81 -19.04
C GLU A 209 18.22 31.06 -17.67
N LEU A 210 18.21 30.05 -16.78
CA LEU A 210 17.62 30.17 -15.46
C LEU A 210 18.44 31.06 -14.54
N VAL A 211 17.77 32.03 -13.93
CA VAL A 211 18.35 32.97 -12.98
C VAL A 211 17.66 32.88 -11.63
N ALA A 212 18.33 33.30 -10.56
CA ALA A 212 17.76 33.27 -9.23
C ALA A 212 16.42 34.03 -9.17
N GLY A 213 15.37 33.35 -8.75
CA GLY A 213 14.02 33.91 -8.64
C GLY A 213 13.16 33.82 -9.91
N SER A 214 13.68 33.29 -11.03
CA SER A 214 12.86 32.99 -12.20
C SER A 214 12.09 31.67 -12.03
N GLN A 215 11.02 31.50 -12.81
CA GLN A 215 10.28 30.25 -12.86
C GLN A 215 11.02 29.24 -13.75
N GLY A 216 11.27 28.04 -13.22
CA GLY A 216 11.74 26.90 -14.00
C GLY A 216 10.59 25.99 -14.41
N VAL A 217 10.70 25.37 -15.57
CA VAL A 217 9.74 24.35 -16.06
C VAL A 217 10.47 23.02 -16.16
N LEU A 218 9.96 22.02 -15.44
CA LEU A 218 10.44 20.63 -15.51
C LEU A 218 9.51 19.84 -16.43
N ASP A 219 10.02 19.42 -17.58
CA ASP A 219 9.32 18.52 -18.49
C ASP A 219 9.59 17.07 -18.06
N VAL A 220 8.54 16.31 -17.76
CA VAL A 220 8.62 14.89 -17.38
C VAL A 220 7.82 14.06 -18.36
N LYS A 221 8.44 13.04 -18.95
CA LYS A 221 7.83 12.07 -19.85
C LYS A 221 7.92 10.68 -19.23
N LEU A 222 6.76 10.09 -19.01
CA LEU A 222 6.59 8.70 -18.60
C LEU A 222 6.28 7.86 -19.84
N THR A 223 7.04 6.78 -20.05
CA THR A 223 6.79 5.82 -21.14
C THR A 223 6.69 4.43 -20.53
N ARG A 224 5.61 3.71 -20.85
CA ARG A 224 5.39 2.34 -20.39
C ARG A 224 5.79 1.37 -21.49
N GLU A 225 6.56 0.34 -21.17
CA GLU A 225 7.07 -0.64 -22.15
C GLU A 225 6.08 -1.81 -22.43
N ASP A 226 4.79 -1.63 -22.15
CA ASP A 226 3.79 -2.68 -22.37
C ASP A 226 3.34 -2.82 -23.83
N TYR A 227 3.12 -4.06 -24.26
CA TYR A 227 2.73 -4.45 -25.63
C TYR A 227 1.21 -4.52 -25.85
N GLU A 228 0.39 -4.23 -24.84
CA GLU A 228 -1.08 -4.31 -24.93
C GLU A 228 -1.74 -2.92 -24.77
N ASP A 229 -2.71 -2.62 -25.64
CA ASP A 229 -3.44 -1.33 -25.64
C ASP A 229 -4.32 -1.11 -24.40
N ASP A 230 -4.66 -2.17 -23.65
CA ASP A 230 -5.41 -2.10 -22.40
C ASP A 230 -4.65 -2.80 -21.26
N VAL A 231 -4.08 -1.99 -20.37
CA VAL A 231 -3.34 -2.46 -19.20
C VAL A 231 -4.27 -3.12 -18.16
N GLY A 232 -5.56 -2.78 -18.14
CA GLY A 232 -6.51 -3.25 -17.12
C GLY A 232 -6.18 -2.77 -15.68
N PRO A 233 -6.91 -3.27 -14.66
CA PRO A 233 -6.73 -2.82 -13.28
C PRO A 233 -5.47 -3.42 -12.62
N VAL A 234 -5.02 -2.79 -11.53
CA VAL A 234 -3.91 -3.27 -10.70
C VAL A 234 -4.20 -4.69 -10.19
N TYR A 235 -3.20 -5.58 -10.28
CA TYR A 235 -3.27 -6.90 -9.65
C TYR A 235 -3.07 -6.76 -8.14
N ALA A 236 -4.17 -6.81 -7.38
CA ALA A 236 -4.19 -6.68 -5.93
C ALA A 236 -5.22 -7.64 -5.30
N PRO A 237 -4.91 -8.95 -5.17
CA PRO A 237 -5.90 -9.98 -4.81
C PRO A 237 -6.43 -9.86 -3.39
N ARG A 238 -5.75 -9.09 -2.53
CA ARG A 238 -6.16 -8.82 -1.15
C ARG A 238 -6.91 -7.50 -1.01
N PHE A 239 -6.95 -6.67 -2.04
CA PHE A 239 -7.74 -5.44 -2.04
C PHE A 239 -9.13 -5.75 -2.59
N PRO A 240 -10.21 -5.44 -1.86
CA PRO A 240 -11.56 -5.90 -2.22
C PRO A 240 -12.18 -5.14 -3.40
N HIS A 241 -11.57 -4.04 -3.84
CA HIS A 241 -12.09 -3.17 -4.89
C HIS A 241 -11.16 -3.17 -6.10
N LYS A 242 -11.70 -2.92 -7.30
CA LYS A 242 -10.86 -2.67 -8.47
C LYS A 242 -10.17 -1.31 -8.31
N LYS A 243 -8.90 -1.24 -8.69
CA LYS A 243 -8.09 -0.03 -8.58
C LYS A 243 -7.28 0.13 -9.86
N ASP A 244 -7.37 1.29 -10.47
CA ASP A 244 -6.46 1.69 -11.55
C ASP A 244 -5.17 2.27 -10.97
N GLU A 245 -4.10 2.25 -11.74
CA GLU A 245 -2.85 2.85 -11.32
C GLU A 245 -2.99 4.37 -11.15
N GLY A 246 -2.31 4.90 -10.13
CA GLY A 246 -2.18 6.33 -9.92
C GLY A 246 -0.72 6.64 -9.60
N TRP A 247 -0.21 7.71 -10.18
CA TRP A 247 1.18 8.12 -10.06
C TRP A 247 1.26 9.53 -9.49
N TRP A 248 2.19 9.73 -8.56
CA TRP A 248 2.58 11.05 -8.10
C TRP A 248 3.96 11.36 -8.66
N ILE A 249 4.09 12.52 -9.30
CA ILE A 249 5.38 13.10 -9.68
C ILE A 249 5.64 14.23 -8.69
N VAL A 250 6.69 14.10 -7.89
CA VAL A 250 7.02 15.02 -6.80
C VAL A 250 8.46 15.51 -6.98
N PHE A 251 8.68 16.81 -6.83
CA PHE A 251 9.98 17.48 -6.96
C PHE A 251 10.12 18.58 -5.90
#